data_AF-A0A3D3P3D6-F1
#
_entry.id   AF-A0A3D3P3D6-F1
#
_cell.length_a   1.000
_cell.length_b   1.000
_cell.length_c   1.000
_cell.angle_alpha   90.00
_cell.angle_beta   90.00
_cell.angle_gamma   90.00
#
_symmetry.space_group_name_H-M   'P 1'
#
loop_
_entity.id
_entity.type
_entity.pdbx_description
1 polymer ?
#
loop_
_entity_poly.entity_id
_entity_poly.type
_entity_poly.pdbx_seq_one_letter_code
_entity_poly.pdbx_strand_id
1 'polypeptide(L)'
;TLFRSRDKLETVIKIAPGSAPTMLPAAEAAYRLGGRLTHRDGALVDWGDTADWASWLVEIPAAGDYEILIHQAHAGPETGTYEVLLAGQVLPAAVVATGAEFKGFILGTVAVPAPGIYKVFLRPRKLPASGPLFQVRGLALKEG
;
A
#
# COMPACT_ATOMS: atom_id res chain seq x y z
N THR A 1 20.93 -18.78 -10.70
CA THR A 1 21.04 -17.44 -10.11
C THR A 1 20.14 -17.36 -8.91
N LEU A 2 20.71 -17.16 -7.72
CA LEU A 2 20.08 -17.40 -6.42
C LEU A 2 18.96 -16.41 -6.06
N PHE A 3 17.96 -16.95 -5.36
CA PHE A 3 16.83 -16.29 -4.71
C PHE A 3 17.24 -15.04 -3.91
N ARG A 4 16.77 -13.86 -4.32
CA ARG A 4 16.81 -12.61 -3.52
C ARG A 4 15.45 -12.33 -2.86
N SER A 5 14.91 -13.26 -2.08
CA SER A 5 13.56 -13.10 -1.52
C SER A 5 13.45 -13.15 0.01
N ARG A 6 14.56 -13.20 0.75
CA ARG A 6 14.54 -13.08 2.23
C ARG A 6 14.82 -11.66 2.74
N ASP A 7 15.38 -10.77 1.92
CA ASP A 7 15.99 -9.52 2.42
C ASP A 7 15.09 -8.28 2.34
N LYS A 8 13.91 -8.33 1.71
CA LYS A 8 13.04 -7.13 1.59
C LYS A 8 12.21 -6.80 2.83
N LEU A 9 12.25 -7.63 3.87
CA LEU A 9 11.62 -7.33 5.16
C LEU A 9 12.58 -6.63 6.14
N GLU A 10 13.76 -6.18 5.70
CA GLU A 10 14.75 -5.59 6.61
C GLU A 10 14.63 -4.07 6.76
N THR A 11 14.05 -3.36 5.79
CA THR A 11 13.93 -1.90 5.87
C THR A 11 12.68 -1.50 6.65
N VAL A 12 12.91 -0.97 7.85
CA VAL A 12 11.88 -0.31 8.65
C VAL A 12 11.84 1.16 8.26
N ILE A 13 10.70 1.61 7.73
CA ILE A 13 10.50 3.00 7.33
C ILE A 13 10.10 3.82 8.54
N LYS A 14 10.89 4.81 8.91
CA LYS A 14 10.60 5.68 10.06
C LYS A 14 9.55 6.71 9.66
N ILE A 15 8.39 6.67 10.31
CA ILE A 15 7.36 7.69 10.11
C ILE A 15 7.84 8.97 10.79
N ALA A 16 7.98 10.03 9.99
CA ALA A 16 8.34 11.34 10.51
C ALA A 16 7.23 11.86 11.45
N PRO A 17 7.61 12.46 12.59
CA PRO A 17 6.63 13.11 13.46
C PRO A 17 6.06 14.37 12.78
N GLY A 18 4.84 14.74 13.14
CA GLY A 18 4.12 15.91 12.66
C GLY A 18 3.41 15.69 11.32
N SER A 19 2.89 16.78 10.75
CA SER A 19 1.91 16.74 9.64
C SER A 19 2.49 16.48 8.25
N ALA A 20 3.77 16.15 8.09
CA ALA A 20 4.36 15.85 6.79
C ALA A 20 4.17 14.36 6.44
N PRO A 21 3.66 14.01 5.23
CA PRO A 21 3.48 12.62 4.86
C PRO A 21 4.83 11.92 4.64
N THR A 22 5.01 10.77 5.28
CA THR A 22 6.11 9.84 5.03
C THR A 22 5.70 8.85 3.97
N MET A 23 6.47 8.77 2.88
CA MET A 23 6.21 7.86 1.78
C MET A 23 6.60 6.42 2.12
N LEU A 24 5.73 5.48 1.77
CA LEU A 24 5.97 4.03 1.77
C LEU A 24 6.05 3.54 0.31
N PRO A 25 7.23 3.64 -0.34
CA PRO A 25 7.34 3.43 -1.78
C PRO A 25 7.17 1.95 -2.15
N ALA A 26 6.65 1.69 -3.35
CA ALA A 26 6.49 0.35 -3.92
C ALA A 26 7.81 -0.45 -3.97
N ALA A 27 8.94 0.24 -4.14
CA ALA A 27 10.26 -0.38 -4.16
C ALA A 27 10.64 -1.04 -2.83
N GLU A 28 10.13 -0.53 -1.70
CA GLU A 28 10.38 -1.03 -0.35
C GLU A 28 9.31 -2.01 0.14
N ALA A 29 8.27 -2.24 -0.66
CA ALA A 29 7.23 -3.21 -0.33
C ALA A 29 7.78 -4.65 -0.40
N ALA A 30 7.44 -5.46 0.59
CA ALA A 30 7.31 -6.89 0.41
C ALA A 30 5.96 -7.16 -0.29
N TYR A 31 5.91 -8.13 -1.21
CA TYR A 31 4.67 -8.48 -1.90
C TYR A 31 4.62 -9.97 -2.23
N ARG A 32 3.42 -10.49 -2.51
CA ARG A 32 3.21 -11.90 -2.82
C ARG A 32 4.07 -12.34 -4.02
N LEU A 33 4.87 -13.37 -3.82
CA LEU A 33 5.60 -14.05 -4.87
C LEU A 33 4.80 -15.25 -5.40
N GLY A 34 5.00 -15.60 -6.68
CA GLY A 34 4.31 -16.70 -7.35
C GLY A 34 2.98 -16.33 -8.03
N GLY A 35 2.56 -15.07 -7.91
CA GLY A 35 1.47 -14.48 -8.70
C GLY A 35 1.99 -13.62 -9.87
N ARG A 36 1.11 -12.82 -10.48
CA ARG A 36 1.48 -11.84 -11.52
C ARG A 36 1.95 -10.50 -10.95
N LEU A 37 1.60 -10.19 -9.69
CA LEU A 37 2.02 -8.99 -8.99
C LEU A 37 3.55 -8.83 -9.03
N THR A 38 4.01 -7.70 -9.55
CA THR A 38 5.44 -7.38 -9.64
C THR A 38 5.68 -5.89 -9.46
N HIS A 39 6.92 -5.54 -9.11
CA HIS A 39 7.39 -4.15 -9.17
C HIS A 39 7.94 -3.84 -10.58
N ARG A 40 7.42 -2.79 -11.23
CA ARG A 40 7.87 -2.30 -12.54
C ARG A 40 7.76 -0.77 -12.56
N ASP A 41 8.79 -0.09 -13.05
CA ASP A 41 8.82 1.38 -13.22
C ASP A 41 8.37 2.20 -12.00
N GLY A 42 8.77 1.75 -10.80
CA GLY A 42 8.47 2.43 -9.54
C GLY A 42 7.06 2.15 -8.98
N ALA A 43 6.29 1.22 -9.58
CA ALA A 43 4.96 0.84 -9.13
C ALA A 43 4.82 -0.67 -8.94
N LEU A 44 3.94 -1.07 -8.03
CA LEU A 44 3.38 -2.41 -7.99
C LEU A 44 2.26 -2.52 -9.04
N VAL A 45 2.43 -3.44 -9.97
CA VAL A 45 1.56 -3.64 -11.14
C VAL A 45 1.12 -5.10 -11.24
N ASP A 46 0.18 -5.38 -12.15
CA ASP A 46 -0.28 -6.73 -12.48
C ASP A 46 -0.97 -7.47 -11.30
N TRP A 47 -1.64 -6.71 -10.43
CA TRP A 47 -2.54 -7.19 -9.38
C TRP A 47 -3.71 -7.97 -9.97
N GLY A 48 -3.66 -9.29 -9.93
CA GLY A 48 -4.53 -10.15 -10.74
C GLY A 48 -5.20 -11.28 -9.96
N ASP A 49 -5.01 -11.35 -8.65
CA ASP A 49 -5.58 -12.34 -7.76
C ASP A 49 -5.96 -11.68 -6.41
N THR A 50 -7.10 -12.04 -5.83
CA THR A 50 -7.51 -11.54 -4.50
C THR A 50 -6.60 -12.04 -3.37
N ALA A 51 -5.78 -13.05 -3.62
CA ALA A 51 -4.73 -13.47 -2.70
C ALA A 51 -3.45 -12.61 -2.77
N ASP A 52 -3.32 -11.71 -3.75
CA ASP A 52 -2.19 -10.78 -3.84
C ASP A 52 -2.15 -9.83 -2.64
N TRP A 53 -0.95 -9.41 -2.26
CA TRP A 53 -0.76 -8.47 -1.15
C TRP A 53 0.55 -7.72 -1.32
N ALA A 54 0.60 -6.53 -0.74
CA ALA A 54 1.83 -5.80 -0.47
C ALA A 54 1.87 -5.37 1.00
N SER A 55 3.07 -5.22 1.55
CA SER A 55 3.26 -4.75 2.92
C SER A 55 4.57 -4.00 3.12
N TRP A 56 4.54 -3.08 4.08
CA TRP A 56 5.69 -2.30 4.55
C TRP A 56 5.85 -2.47 6.05
N LEU A 57 7.09 -2.45 6.55
CA LEU A 57 7.37 -2.28 7.97
C LEU A 57 7.62 -0.80 8.25
N VAL A 58 6.94 -0.26 9.25
CA VAL A 58 7.03 1.14 9.63
C VAL A 58 7.33 1.26 11.12
N GLU A 59 8.21 2.19 11.50
CA GLU A 59 8.42 2.60 12.89
C GLU A 59 7.58 3.85 13.15
N ILE A 60 6.57 3.71 13.99
CA ILE A 60 5.65 4.79 14.38
C ILE A 60 6.14 5.37 15.72
N PRO A 61 6.42 6.70 15.78
CA PRO A 61 7.10 7.29 16.94
C PRO A 61 6.18 7.59 18.13
N ALA A 62 4.87 7.64 17.94
CA ALA A 62 3.89 7.97 18.99
C ALA A 62 2.56 7.24 18.82
N ALA A 63 1.79 7.16 19.90
CA ALA A 63 0.37 6.82 19.79
C ALA A 63 -0.41 8.02 19.26
N GLY A 64 -1.46 7.79 18.47
CA GLY A 64 -2.25 8.85 17.89
C GLY A 64 -2.92 8.43 16.59
N ASP A 65 -3.57 9.39 15.96
CA ASP A 65 -4.24 9.20 14.68
C ASP A 65 -3.26 9.36 13.52
N TYR A 66 -3.29 8.43 12.57
CA TYR A 66 -2.46 8.48 11.37
C TYR A 66 -3.34 8.43 10.12
N GLU A 67 -3.26 9.46 9.29
CA GLU A 67 -3.90 9.52 7.98
C GLU A 67 -3.13 8.64 6.99
N ILE A 68 -3.85 7.82 6.23
CA ILE A 68 -3.30 6.94 5.20
C ILE A 68 -3.71 7.48 3.83
N LEU A 69 -2.72 7.64 2.96
CA LEU A 69 -2.90 8.02 1.57
C LEU A 69 -2.39 6.91 0.65
N ILE A 70 -2.96 6.81 -0.54
CA ILE A 70 -2.46 5.97 -1.63
C ILE A 70 -2.07 6.81 -2.84
N HIS A 71 -1.02 6.42 -3.54
CA HIS A 71 -0.68 6.95 -4.86
C HIS A 71 -0.90 5.89 -5.92
N GLN A 72 -2.02 5.97 -6.63
CA GLN A 72 -2.48 4.94 -7.59
C GLN A 72 -2.75 5.48 -8.98
N ALA A 73 -2.71 4.60 -9.97
CA ALA A 73 -3.20 4.83 -11.32
C ALA A 73 -4.10 3.68 -11.78
N HIS A 74 -5.14 3.99 -12.55
CA HIS A 74 -6.00 2.99 -13.19
C HIS A 74 -6.55 3.53 -14.51
N ALA A 75 -6.42 2.74 -15.57
CA ALA A 75 -6.83 3.11 -16.93
C ALA A 75 -8.19 2.52 -17.33
N GLY A 76 -8.63 1.45 -16.67
CA GLY A 76 -9.83 0.71 -17.03
C GLY A 76 -11.12 1.42 -16.62
N PRO A 77 -12.24 1.20 -17.36
CA PRO A 77 -13.55 1.75 -17.01
C PRO A 77 -14.17 1.04 -15.80
N GLU A 78 -13.82 -0.23 -15.58
CA GLU A 78 -14.24 -1.01 -14.42
C GLU A 78 -13.20 -0.95 -13.32
N THR A 79 -13.65 -0.82 -12.07
CA THR A 79 -12.78 -0.75 -10.90
C THR A 79 -13.02 -1.94 -9.97
N GLY A 80 -12.07 -2.14 -9.07
CA GLY A 80 -12.18 -3.08 -7.97
C GLY A 80 -12.16 -2.39 -6.60
N THR A 81 -12.08 -3.19 -5.56
CA THR A 81 -11.92 -2.72 -4.18
C THR A 81 -10.71 -3.36 -3.53
N TYR A 82 -10.18 -2.70 -2.53
CA TYR A 82 -9.05 -3.15 -1.72
C TYR A 82 -9.23 -2.70 -0.28
N GLU A 83 -8.33 -3.12 0.58
CA GLU A 83 -8.24 -2.66 1.95
C GLU A 83 -6.79 -2.35 2.31
N VAL A 84 -6.62 -1.38 3.21
CA VAL A 84 -5.36 -1.15 3.92
C VAL A 84 -5.53 -1.53 5.38
N LEU A 85 -4.56 -2.23 5.95
CA LEU A 85 -4.54 -2.59 7.37
C LEU A 85 -3.36 -1.96 8.07
N LEU A 86 -3.60 -1.36 9.22
CA LEU A 86 -2.59 -0.83 10.15
C LEU A 86 -3.11 -0.98 11.58
N ALA A 87 -2.24 -1.37 12.52
CA ALA A 87 -2.57 -1.50 13.94
C ALA A 87 -3.85 -2.35 14.22
N GLY A 88 -4.10 -3.39 13.41
CA GLY A 88 -5.28 -4.27 13.53
C GLY A 88 -6.58 -3.69 12.97
N GLN A 89 -6.59 -2.44 12.51
CA GLN A 89 -7.74 -1.79 11.88
C GLN A 89 -7.71 -1.95 10.36
N VAL A 90 -8.89 -1.98 9.75
CA VAL A 90 -9.08 -2.17 8.30
C VAL A 90 -9.74 -0.93 7.71
N LEU A 91 -9.09 -0.31 6.73
CA LEU A 91 -9.66 0.76 5.90
C LEU A 91 -10.05 0.19 4.52
N PRO A 92 -11.35 -0.09 4.27
CA PRO A 92 -11.81 -0.48 2.95
C PRO A 92 -11.80 0.71 1.98
N ALA A 93 -11.45 0.47 0.72
CA ALA A 93 -11.40 1.49 -0.32
C ALA A 93 -11.77 0.94 -1.70
N ALA A 94 -12.17 1.84 -2.59
CA ALA A 94 -12.39 1.55 -4.00
C ALA A 94 -11.24 2.09 -4.85
N VAL A 95 -10.88 1.39 -5.92
CA VAL A 95 -10.00 1.95 -6.95
C VAL A 95 -10.72 3.09 -7.65
N VAL A 96 -10.00 4.19 -7.87
CA VAL A 96 -10.50 5.35 -8.60
C VAL A 96 -9.91 5.29 -10.00
N ALA A 97 -10.74 5.37 -11.03
CA ALA A 97 -10.27 5.49 -12.41
C ALA A 97 -9.57 6.84 -12.58
N THR A 98 -8.29 6.82 -12.99
CA THR A 98 -7.48 8.03 -13.12
C THR A 98 -7.09 8.37 -14.55
N GLY A 99 -7.44 7.51 -15.52
CA GLY A 99 -7.01 7.65 -16.90
C GLY A 99 -5.54 7.32 -17.11
N ALA A 100 -5.02 6.32 -16.38
CA ALA A 100 -3.61 5.90 -16.34
C ALA A 100 -2.63 6.89 -15.67
N GLU A 101 -3.10 8.05 -15.21
CA GLU A 101 -2.27 9.01 -14.47
C GLU A 101 -2.18 8.64 -12.99
N PHE A 102 -1.00 8.81 -12.38
CA PHE A 102 -0.86 8.60 -10.93
C PHE A 102 -1.43 9.78 -10.15
N LYS A 103 -2.32 9.49 -9.19
CA LYS A 103 -2.97 10.47 -8.33
C LYS A 103 -3.01 10.02 -6.88
N GLY A 104 -2.95 10.99 -5.98
CA GLY A 104 -3.02 10.78 -4.53
C GLY A 104 -4.46 10.79 -4.03
N PHE A 105 -4.81 9.86 -3.14
CA PHE A 105 -6.12 9.81 -2.49
C PHE A 105 -5.95 9.52 -1.01
N ILE A 106 -6.69 10.25 -0.16
CA ILE A 106 -6.81 9.96 1.26
C ILE A 106 -7.77 8.78 1.41
N LEU A 107 -7.35 7.75 2.15
CA LEU A 107 -8.15 6.56 2.44
C LEU A 107 -8.91 6.69 3.76
N GLY A 108 -8.36 7.45 4.70
CA GLY A 108 -8.90 7.67 6.04
C GLY A 108 -7.82 7.66 7.09
N THR A 109 -8.24 7.53 8.35
CA THR A 109 -7.40 7.64 9.53
C THR A 109 -7.44 6.34 10.34
N VAL A 110 -6.31 5.97 10.94
CA VAL A 110 -6.16 4.81 11.83
C VAL A 110 -5.58 5.27 13.17
N ALA A 111 -6.23 4.89 14.27
CA ALA A 111 -5.72 5.15 15.61
C ALA A 111 -4.63 4.14 16.01
N VAL A 112 -3.39 4.58 16.14
CA VAL A 112 -2.26 3.74 16.59
C VAL A 112 -2.16 3.82 18.11
N PRO A 113 -2.26 2.70 18.85
CA PRO A 113 -2.41 2.72 20.31
C PRO A 113 -1.09 2.96 21.07
N ALA A 114 0.06 2.72 20.43
CA ALA A 114 1.38 2.83 21.05
C ALA A 114 2.47 3.05 19.99
N PRO A 115 3.58 3.72 20.32
CA PRO A 115 4.75 3.74 19.45
C PRO A 115 5.31 2.33 19.23
N GLY A 116 5.95 2.10 18.08
CA GLY A 116 6.60 0.82 17.78
C GLY A 116 6.63 0.47 16.30
N ILE A 117 7.06 -0.76 16.01
CA ILE A 117 7.11 -1.28 14.63
C ILE A 117 5.77 -1.90 14.28
N TYR A 118 5.15 -1.42 13.20
CA TYR A 118 3.91 -1.93 12.65
C TYR A 118 4.13 -2.44 11.23
N LYS A 119 3.23 -3.32 10.79
CA LYS A 119 3.14 -3.72 9.39
C LYS A 119 1.90 -3.07 8.77
N VAL A 120 2.10 -2.31 7.71
CA VAL A 120 1.02 -1.78 6.86
C VAL A 120 0.78 -2.80 5.75
N PHE A 121 -0.45 -3.27 5.58
CA PHE A 121 -0.82 -4.19 4.48
C PHE A 121 -1.74 -3.52 3.49
N LEU A 122 -1.61 -3.85 2.21
CA LEU A 122 -2.52 -3.52 1.12
C LEU A 122 -2.97 -4.82 0.45
N ARG A 123 -4.28 -5.04 0.33
CA ARG A 123 -4.85 -6.30 -0.22
C ARG A 123 -6.06 -6.04 -1.12
N PRO A 124 -6.15 -6.64 -2.32
CA PRO A 124 -7.36 -6.66 -3.12
C PRO A 124 -8.52 -7.35 -2.37
N ARG A 125 -9.73 -6.83 -2.56
CA ARG A 125 -10.97 -7.45 -2.07
C ARG A 125 -11.91 -7.85 -3.21
N LYS A 126 -11.91 -7.07 -4.29
CA LYS A 126 -12.63 -7.37 -5.53
C LYS A 126 -11.80 -6.89 -6.70
N LEU A 127 -11.60 -7.75 -7.70
CA LEU A 127 -10.96 -7.38 -8.97
C LEU A 127 -12.00 -6.85 -9.97
N PRO A 128 -11.62 -5.98 -10.91
CA PRO A 128 -12.47 -5.68 -12.07
C PRO A 128 -12.72 -6.95 -12.90
N ALA A 129 -13.74 -6.97 -13.77
CA ALA A 129 -14.03 -8.18 -14.56
C ALA A 129 -12.95 -8.46 -15.61
N SER A 130 -12.20 -7.44 -16.01
CA SER A 130 -11.04 -7.56 -16.87
C SER A 130 -9.90 -6.64 -16.44
N GLY A 131 -8.66 -7.09 -16.68
CA GLY A 131 -7.45 -6.33 -16.36
C GLY A 131 -6.99 -6.43 -14.89
N PRO A 132 -5.85 -5.80 -14.55
CA PRO A 132 -5.37 -5.74 -13.18
C PRO A 132 -6.17 -4.74 -12.34
N LEU A 133 -6.09 -4.88 -11.00
CA LEU A 133 -6.81 -4.00 -10.06
C LEU A 133 -6.46 -2.52 -10.23
N PHE A 134 -5.17 -2.19 -10.27
CA PHE A 134 -4.59 -0.84 -10.39
C PHE A 134 -3.06 -0.93 -10.54
N GLN A 135 -2.40 0.22 -10.61
CA GLN A 135 -0.97 0.38 -10.37
C GLN A 135 -0.76 1.24 -9.12
N VAL A 136 0.19 0.91 -8.26
CA VAL A 136 0.42 1.62 -6.99
C VAL A 136 1.88 1.98 -6.83
N ARG A 137 2.20 3.27 -6.72
CA ARG A 137 3.57 3.74 -6.42
C ARG A 137 3.92 3.66 -4.94
N GLY A 138 2.91 3.56 -4.08
CA GLY A 138 3.10 3.41 -2.65
C GLY A 138 1.91 3.93 -1.85
N LEU A 139 2.06 3.83 -0.54
CA LEU A 139 1.21 4.52 0.43
C LEU A 139 1.96 5.74 1.00
N ALA A 140 1.28 6.57 1.76
CA ALA A 140 1.91 7.52 2.66
C ALA A 140 1.17 7.53 4.00
N LEU A 141 1.92 7.71 5.08
CA LEU A 141 1.38 7.88 6.43
C LEU A 141 1.73 9.28 6.91
N LYS A 142 0.77 9.94 7.54
CA LYS A 142 0.92 11.27 8.12
C LYS A 142 0.33 11.26 9.52
N GLU A 143 1.04 11.82 10.50
CA GLU A 143 0.47 12.04 11.84
C GLU A 143 -0.63 13.11 11.76
N GLY A 144 -1.80 12.78 12.31
CA GLY A 144 -3.03 13.56 12.30
C GLY A 144 -3.06 14.72 13.27
#